data_AF-A0A6B0Y899-F1
#
_entry.id   AF-A0A6B0Y899-F1
#
_cell.length_a   1.000
_cell.length_b   1.000
_cell.length_c   1.000
_cell.angle_alpha   90.00
_cell.angle_beta   90.00
_cell.angle_gamma   90.00
#
_symmetry.space_group_name_H-M   'P 1'
#
loop_
_entity.id
_entity.type
_entity.pdbx_description
1 polymer ?
#
loop_
_entity_poly.entity_id
_entity_poly.type
_entity_poly.pdbx_seq_one_letter_code
_entity_poly.pdbx_strand_id
1 'polypeptide(L)' 'MFPFRPFAERVWALRDDLTSYDAWYVAVAESLGCRFSTLDRKLAGAAGPACEIVVP' A
#
# COMPACT_ATOMS: atom_id res chain seq x y z
N MET A 1 -8.01 9.65 -10.58
CA MET A 1 -6.75 9.42 -9.82
C MET A 1 -6.90 10.12 -8.47
N PHE A 2 -6.62 9.44 -7.36
CA PHE A 2 -6.77 10.00 -6.01
C PHE A 2 -5.72 11.09 -5.73
N PRO A 3 -6.03 12.11 -4.90
CA PRO A 3 -5.02 13.09 -4.48
C PRO A 3 -3.99 12.42 -3.56
N PHE A 4 -2.70 12.78 -3.68
CA PHE A 4 -1.64 12.21 -2.84
C PHE A 4 -1.70 12.67 -1.37
N ARG A 5 -2.02 13.95 -1.13
CA ARG A 5 -1.89 14.59 0.19
C ARG A 5 -2.61 13.84 1.34
N PRO A 6 -3.85 13.34 1.18
CA PRO A 6 -4.52 12.62 2.27
C PRO A 6 -3.81 11.34 2.72
N PHE A 7 -2.99 10.76 1.84
CA PHE A 7 -2.27 9.50 2.08
C PHE A 7 -0.80 9.71 2.44
N ALA A 8 -0.29 10.94 2.39
CA ALA A 8 1.14 11.22 2.52
C ALA A 8 1.73 10.70 3.85
N GLU A 9 1.02 10.88 4.96
CA GLU A 9 1.42 10.35 6.27
C GLU A 9 1.49 8.82 6.27
N ARG A 10 0.50 8.16 5.66
CA ARG A 10 0.47 6.70 5.62
C ARG A 10 1.54 6.14 4.68
N VAL A 11 1.76 6.79 3.54
CA VAL A 11 2.86 6.49 2.62
C VAL A 11 4.20 6.62 3.34
N TRP A 12 4.38 7.67 4.14
CA TRP A 12 5.60 7.87 4.91
C TRP A 12 5.80 6.82 6.00
N ALA A 13 4.73 6.34 6.62
CA ALA A 13 4.79 5.26 7.62
C ALA A 13 5.21 3.90 7.03
N LEU A 14 4.98 3.67 5.73
CA LEU A 14 5.31 2.43 5.04
C LEU A 14 6.72 2.43 4.40
N ARG A 15 7.48 3.52 4.54
CA ARG A 15 8.74 3.74 3.83
C ARG A 15 9.86 2.72 4.11
N ASP A 16 9.79 2.03 5.24
CA ASP A 16 10.81 1.06 5.64
C ASP A 16 10.65 -0.28 4.89
N ASP A 17 9.44 -0.60 4.43
CA ASP A 17 9.12 -1.85 3.72
C ASP A 17 8.80 -1.61 2.23
N LEU A 18 8.27 -0.44 1.87
CA LEU A 18 7.69 -0.17 0.56
C LEU A 18 8.28 1.05 -0.14
N THR A 19 8.35 0.98 -1.46
CA THR A 19 8.61 2.19 -2.27
C THR A 19 7.47 3.18 -2.11
N SER A 20 7.75 4.48 -2.31
CA SER A 20 6.69 5.50 -2.25
C SER A 20 5.54 5.26 -3.23
N TYR A 21 5.81 4.59 -4.36
CA TYR A 21 4.81 4.23 -5.35
C TYR A 21 3.89 3.12 -4.82
N ASP A 22 4.46 2.03 -4.31
CA ASP A 22 3.67 0.91 -3.79
C ASP A 22 2.92 1.29 -2.51
N ALA A 23 3.58 2.03 -1.63
CA ALA A 23 2.98 2.57 -0.42
C ALA A 23 1.77 3.47 -0.73
N TRP A 24 1.77 4.18 -1.86
CA TRP A 24 0.63 5.00 -2.28
C TRP A 24 -0.59 4.14 -2.63
N TYR A 25 -0.41 3.08 -3.41
CA TYR A 25 -1.52 2.18 -3.74
C TYR A 25 -2.02 1.41 -2.52
N VAL A 26 -1.12 0.99 -1.63
CA VAL A 26 -1.48 0.35 -0.36
C VAL A 26 -2.29 1.32 0.50
N ALA A 27 -1.83 2.56 0.70
CA ALA A 27 -2.54 3.54 1.52
C ALA A 27 -3.95 3.87 0.96
N VAL A 28 -4.10 3.91 -0.37
CA VAL A 28 -5.41 4.07 -1.01
C VAL A 28 -6.28 2.83 -0.76
N ALA A 29 -5.76 1.62 -0.95
CA ALA A 29 -6.51 0.38 -0.71
C ALA A 29 -6.98 0.25 0.75
N GLU A 30 -6.10 0.56 1.70
CA GLU A 30 -6.43 0.64 3.13
C GLU A 30 -7.57 1.62 3.40
N SER A 31 -7.51 2.82 2.83
CA SER A 31 -8.55 3.84 3.03
C SER A 31 -9.92 3.44 2.45
N LEU A 32 -9.91 2.60 1.42
CA LEU A 32 -11.12 2.08 0.78
C LEU A 32 -11.61 0.78 1.43
N GLY A 33 -10.85 0.22 2.39
CA GLY A 33 -11.16 -1.06 3.02
C GLY A 33 -11.17 -2.24 2.05
N CYS A 34 -10.36 -2.16 0.98
CA CYS A 34 -10.32 -3.18 -0.06
C CYS A 34 -8.99 -3.96 -0.05
N ARG A 35 -8.98 -5.11 -0.75
CA ARG A 35 -7.78 -5.90 -0.97
C ARG A 35 -6.92 -5.28 -2.06
N PHE A 36 -5.61 -5.29 -1.87
CA PHE A 36 -4.67 -4.81 -2.89
C PHE A 36 -4.11 -5.99 -3.69
N SER A 37 -4.48 -6.10 -4.97
CA SER A 37 -3.92 -7.15 -5.84
C SER A 37 -2.69 -6.66 -6.57
N THR A 38 -1.60 -7.42 -6.51
CA THR A 38 -0.34 -7.12 -7.20
C THR A 38 0.31 -8.40 -7.74
N LEU A 39 1.11 -8.25 -8.79
CA LEU A 39 1.97 -9.33 -9.30
C LEU A 39 3.33 -9.38 -8.58
N ASP A 40 3.66 -8.36 -7.78
CA ASP A 40 4.88 -8.34 -7.00
C ASP A 40 4.74 -9.15 -5.72
N ARG A 41 5.32 -10.34 -5.72
CA ARG A 41 5.31 -11.25 -4.57
C ARG A 41 6.07 -10.73 -3.36
N LYS A 42 7.02 -9.81 -3.54
CA LYS A 42 7.75 -9.21 -2.41
C LYS A 42 6.83 -8.33 -1.58
N LEU A 43 5.89 -7.64 -2.25
CA LEU A 43 4.96 -6.75 -1.60
C LEU A 43 3.99 -7.48 -0.66
N ALA A 44 3.61 -8.71 -1.02
CA ALA A 44 2.73 -9.54 -0.19
C ALA A 44 3.35 -9.93 1.17
N GLY A 45 4.68 -9.82 1.29
CA GLY A 45 5.40 -10.08 2.54
C GLY A 45 5.67 -8.83 3.39
N ALA A 46 5.25 -7.64 2.96
CA ALA A 46 5.46 -6.42 3.72
C ALA A 46 4.67 -6.45 5.04
N ALA A 47 5.30 -6.05 6.15
CA ALA A 47 4.66 -6.07 7.47
C ALA A 47 3.83 -4.81 7.75
N GLY A 48 4.16 -3.68 7.11
CA GLY A 48 3.48 -2.40 7.30
C GLY A 48 2.00 -2.31 6.84
N PRO A 49 1.58 -2.93 5.72
CA PRO A 49 0.21 -2.82 5.20
C PRO A 49 -0.85 -3.39 6.15
N ALA A 50 -1.95 -2.65 6.31
CA ALA A 50 -3.13 -3.07 7.07
C ALA A 50 -4.21 -3.73 6.18
N CYS A 51 -4.13 -3.54 4.85
CA CYS A 51 -5.00 -4.23 3.90
C CYS A 51 -4.41 -5.58 3.47
N GLU A 52 -5.27 -6.53 3.14
CA GLU A 52 -4.86 -7.81 2.56
C GLU A 52 -4.24 -7.59 1.18
N ILE A 53 -2.99 -8.04 1.01
CA ILE A 53 -2.30 -8.04 -0.29
C ILE A 53 -2.46 -9.41 -0.92
N VAL A 54 -3.04 -9.44 -2.12
CA VAL A 54 -3.33 -10.68 -2.86
C VAL A 54 -2.42 -10.76 -4.08
N VAL A 55 -1.71 -11.88 -4.20
CA VAL A 55 -0.92 -12.23 -5.37
C VAL A 55 -1.59 -13.38 -6.12
N PRO A 56 -1.63 -13.35 -7.47
CA PRO A 56 -2.01 -14.50 -8.28
C PRO A 56 -1.06 -15.69 -8.13
#